data_AF-A0A0F3ISP8-F1
#
_entry.id   AF-A0A0F3ISP8-F1
#
_cell.length_a   1.000
_cell.length_b   1.000
_cell.length_c   1.000
_cell.angle_alpha   90.00
_cell.angle_beta   90.00
_cell.angle_gamma   90.00
#
_symmetry.space_group_name_H-M   'P 1'
#
loop_
_entity.id
_entity.type
_entity.pdbx_description
1 polymer ?
#
loop_
_entity_poly.entity_id
_entity_poly.type
_entity_poly.pdbx_seq_one_letter_code
_entity_poly.pdbx_strand_id
1 'polypeptide(L)'
;NDNLIIQKLNTSPEALGIFGYSFLDQNKDKVQGSQIEGFDSTFENISAGKYPVSRSIFFYVKNAHVGVIPGIKEFVTEFVSEKAYGKEGYLADKGLIPLPDADRAKVRESSVGLAKLAM
;
A
#
# COMPACT_ATOMS: atom_id res chain seq x y z
N ASN A 1 2.56 8.55 17.73
CA ASN A 1 2.15 9.95 17.54
C ASN A 1 3.19 10.58 16.64
N ASP A 2 2.77 10.88 15.41
CA ASP A 2 3.61 11.25 14.28
C ASP A 2 4.38 12.55 14.53
N ASN A 3 3.77 13.50 15.25
CA ASN A 3 4.39 14.78 15.57
C ASN A 3 5.64 14.66 16.46
N LEU A 4 5.65 13.74 17.42
CA LEU A 4 6.81 13.52 18.30
C LEU A 4 7.99 12.91 17.54
N ILE A 5 7.70 12.16 16.49
CA ILE A 5 8.72 11.51 15.66
C ILE A 5 9.37 12.55 14.74
N ILE A 6 8.59 13.40 14.09
CA ILE A 6 9.12 14.53 13.30
C ILE A 6 10.01 15.42 14.16
N GLN A 7 9.58 15.74 15.38
CA GLN A 7 10.39 16.54 16.30
C GLN A 7 11.74 15.86 16.61
N LYS A 8 11.75 14.55 16.85
CA LYS A 8 12.99 13.80 17.11
C LYS A 8 13.92 13.76 15.89
N LEU A 9 13.37 13.56 14.69
CA LEU A 9 14.14 13.58 13.45
C LEU A 9 14.74 14.96 13.19
N ASN A 10 13.98 16.02 13.44
CA ASN A 10 14.47 17.40 13.26
C ASN A 10 15.55 17.80 14.27
N THR A 11 15.51 17.29 15.49
CA THR A 11 16.51 17.63 16.52
C THR A 11 17.74 16.71 16.52
N SER A 12 17.71 15.62 15.76
CA SER A 12 18.78 14.61 15.70
C SER A 12 19.21 14.36 14.25
N PRO A 13 20.18 15.13 13.72
CA PRO A 13 20.57 15.08 12.30
C PRO A 13 21.04 13.71 11.80
N GLU A 14 21.54 12.85 12.69
CA GLU A 14 22.01 11.49 12.38
C GLU A 14 20.92 10.42 12.54
N ALA A 15 19.71 10.80 12.96
CA ALA A 15 18.63 9.84 13.17
C ALA A 15 18.02 9.37 11.84
N LEU A 16 17.82 8.06 11.74
CA LEU A 16 17.06 7.43 10.67
C LEU A 16 15.77 6.83 11.24
N GLY A 17 14.66 6.98 10.52
CA GLY A 17 13.39 6.39 10.89
C GLY A 17 12.71 5.70 9.71
N ILE A 18 11.94 4.66 10.00
CA ILE A 18 11.21 3.87 9.01
C ILE A 18 9.73 4.21 9.15
N PHE A 19 9.12 4.72 8.07
CA PHE A 19 7.73 5.16 8.04
C PHE A 19 7.01 4.67 6.79
N GLY A 20 5.67 4.67 6.87
CA GLY A 20 4.84 4.54 5.68
C GLY A 20 5.01 5.75 4.76
N TYR A 21 4.87 5.54 3.45
CA TYR A 21 5.06 6.59 2.44
C TYR A 21 4.16 7.82 2.67
N SER A 22 2.94 7.64 3.15
CA SER A 22 2.03 8.75 3.46
C SER A 22 2.60 9.75 4.46
N PHE A 23 3.41 9.29 5.42
CA PHE A 23 4.08 10.18 6.37
C PHE A 23 5.10 11.07 5.67
N LEU A 24 5.91 10.50 4.77
CA LEU A 24 6.83 11.27 3.94
C LEU A 24 6.06 12.25 3.06
N ASP A 25 4.99 11.79 2.42
CA ASP A 25 4.22 12.60 1.48
C ASP A 25 3.59 13.84 2.14
N GLN A 26 3.11 13.70 3.37
CA GLN A 26 2.50 14.77 4.16
C GLN A 26 3.51 15.73 4.81
N ASN A 27 4.80 15.37 4.87
CA ASN A 27 5.82 16.12 5.62
C ASN A 27 7.10 16.36 4.79
N LYS A 28 6.99 16.45 3.46
CA LYS A 28 8.14 16.69 2.55
C LYS A 28 8.88 17.99 2.84
N ASP A 29 8.26 18.93 3.54
CA ASP A 29 8.88 20.18 4.01
C ASP A 29 9.82 19.98 5.21
N LYS A 30 9.71 18.86 5.93
CA LYS A 30 10.44 18.59 7.18
C LYS A 30 11.35 17.37 7.10
N VAL A 31 10.95 16.35 6.35
CA VAL A 31 11.70 15.10 6.22
C VAL A 31 11.96 14.79 4.76
N GLN A 32 13.09 14.15 4.49
CA GLN A 32 13.43 13.63 3.17
C GLN A 32 13.31 12.10 3.13
N GLY A 33 12.99 11.57 1.96
CA GLY A 33 13.13 10.15 1.67
C GLY A 33 14.60 9.78 1.47
N SER A 34 14.98 8.55 1.82
CA SER A 34 16.32 8.03 1.51
C SER A 34 16.31 7.34 0.15
N GLN A 35 17.38 7.49 -0.62
CA GLN A 35 17.60 6.69 -1.81
C GLN A 35 18.14 5.32 -1.39
N ILE A 36 17.52 4.25 -1.89
CA ILE A 36 17.97 2.87 -1.60
C ILE A 36 18.27 2.19 -2.94
N GLU A 37 19.51 1.70 -3.09
CA GLU A 37 19.99 1.06 -4.32
C GLU A 37 19.78 1.90 -5.59
N GLY A 38 19.89 3.22 -5.49
CA GLY A 38 19.70 4.14 -6.63
C GLY A 38 18.25 4.52 -6.91
N PHE A 39 17.27 3.99 -6.16
CA PHE A 39 15.86 4.35 -6.30
C PHE A 39 15.41 5.29 -5.18
N ASP A 40 14.79 6.40 -5.58
CA ASP A 40 14.09 7.30 -4.65
C ASP A 40 12.78 6.69 -4.18
N SER A 41 12.34 7.08 -2.98
CA SER A 41 11.06 6.69 -2.41
C SER A 41 9.89 7.46 -3.06
N THR A 42 9.74 7.39 -4.38
CA THR A 42 8.63 8.00 -5.13
C THR A 42 7.46 7.05 -5.30
N PHE A 43 6.29 7.60 -5.57
CA PHE A 43 5.09 6.82 -5.87
C PHE A 43 5.30 5.85 -7.04
N GLU A 44 5.91 6.30 -8.14
CA GLU A 44 6.22 5.45 -9.30
C GLU A 44 7.17 4.31 -8.95
N ASN A 45 8.26 4.58 -8.21
CA ASN A 45 9.22 3.54 -7.86
C ASN A 45 8.61 2.51 -6.91
N ILE A 46 7.76 2.94 -5.98
CA ILE A 46 7.10 2.03 -5.04
C ILE A 46 6.03 1.19 -5.75
N SER A 47 5.14 1.82 -6.52
CA SER A 47 4.08 1.10 -7.26
C SER A 47 4.64 0.12 -8.30
N ALA A 48 5.81 0.44 -8.90
CA ALA A 48 6.52 -0.46 -9.81
C ALA A 48 7.40 -1.50 -9.11
N GLY A 49 7.43 -1.54 -7.76
CA GLY A 49 8.26 -2.49 -7.00
C GLY A 49 9.77 -2.26 -7.10
N LYS A 50 10.21 -1.08 -7.58
CA LYS A 50 11.61 -0.72 -7.76
C LYS A 50 12.26 -0.19 -6.48
N TYR A 51 11.49 0.40 -5.57
CA TYR A 51 12.01 0.84 -4.27
C TYR A 51 12.10 -0.37 -3.32
N PRO A 52 13.31 -0.88 -3.02
CA PRO A 52 13.48 -2.26 -2.51
C PRO A 52 12.97 -2.47 -1.07
N VAL A 53 12.78 -1.39 -0.31
CA VAL A 53 12.21 -1.46 1.05
C VAL A 53 10.70 -1.30 1.07
N SER A 54 10.06 -1.08 -0.09
CA SER A 54 8.60 -1.14 -0.21
C SER A 54 8.11 -2.59 -0.15
N ARG A 55 6.88 -2.78 0.34
CA ARG A 55 6.28 -4.13 0.47
C ARG A 55 4.83 -4.11 0.02
N SER A 56 4.48 -5.09 -0.81
CA SER A 56 3.08 -5.38 -1.13
C SER A 56 2.35 -5.87 0.11
N ILE A 57 1.12 -5.39 0.28
CA ILE A 57 0.20 -5.89 1.31
C ILE A 57 -0.66 -6.97 0.67
N PHE A 58 -0.69 -8.14 1.28
CA PHE A 58 -1.47 -9.28 0.81
C PHE A 58 -2.68 -9.49 1.72
N PHE A 59 -3.83 -9.75 1.11
CA PHE A 59 -5.04 -10.18 1.80
C PHE A 59 -5.37 -11.62 1.40
N TYR A 60 -5.39 -12.52 2.38
CA TYR A 60 -5.62 -13.95 2.15
C TYR A 60 -7.03 -14.33 2.56
N VAL A 61 -7.76 -14.97 1.64
CA VAL A 61 -9.13 -15.43 1.88
C VAL A 61 -9.21 -16.93 1.68
N LYS A 62 -9.84 -17.61 2.64
CA LYS A 62 -10.14 -19.03 2.52
C LYS A 62 -11.42 -19.20 1.70
N ASN A 63 -11.30 -19.75 0.50
CA ASN A 63 -12.46 -20.02 -0.37
C ASN A 63 -13.54 -20.87 0.32
N ALA A 64 -13.15 -21.78 1.21
CA ALA A 64 -14.08 -22.61 1.99
C ALA A 64 -15.04 -21.80 2.88
N HIS A 65 -14.73 -20.53 3.19
CA HIS A 65 -15.59 -19.66 4.00
C HIS A 65 -16.57 -18.84 3.15
N VAL A 66 -16.39 -18.78 1.83
CA VAL A 66 -17.30 -18.06 0.93
C VAL A 66 -18.65 -18.78 0.89
N GLY A 67 -19.74 -18.08 1.19
CA GLY A 67 -21.09 -18.64 1.25
C GLY A 67 -21.43 -19.35 2.58
N VAL A 68 -20.44 -19.53 3.46
CA VAL A 68 -20.63 -20.04 4.84
C VAL A 68 -20.59 -18.89 5.84
N ILE A 69 -19.58 -18.02 5.72
CA ILE A 69 -19.46 -16.80 6.52
C ILE A 69 -20.08 -15.65 5.72
N PRO A 70 -21.13 -14.99 6.24
CA PRO A 70 -21.74 -13.85 5.56
C PRO A 70 -20.72 -12.73 5.30
N GLY A 71 -20.79 -12.10 4.12
CA GLY A 71 -20.03 -10.89 3.83
C GLY A 71 -18.61 -11.10 3.27
N ILE A 72 -18.08 -12.33 3.20
CA ILE A 72 -16.71 -12.55 2.71
C ILE A 72 -16.58 -12.17 1.22
N LYS A 73 -17.54 -12.55 0.38
CA LYS A 73 -17.50 -12.24 -1.05
C LYS A 73 -17.63 -10.74 -1.28
N GLU A 74 -18.52 -10.10 -0.54
CA GLU A 74 -18.78 -8.67 -0.56
C GLU A 74 -17.54 -7.90 -0.11
N PHE A 75 -16.91 -8.32 0.99
CA PHE A 75 -15.67 -7.73 1.49
C PHE A 75 -14.54 -7.81 0.46
N VAL A 76 -14.30 -8.98 -0.14
CA VAL A 76 -13.28 -9.14 -1.18
C VAL A 76 -13.57 -8.22 -2.36
N THR A 77 -14.82 -8.23 -2.85
CA THR A 77 -15.24 -7.42 -4.01
C THR A 77 -15.08 -5.93 -3.75
N GLU A 78 -15.44 -5.46 -2.55
CA GLU A 78 -15.29 -4.06 -2.15
C GLU A 78 -13.81 -3.68 -2.03
N PHE A 79 -12.98 -4.51 -1.39
CA PHE A 79 -11.57 -4.20 -1.16
C PHE A 79 -10.76 -4.05 -2.46
N VAL A 80 -11.15 -4.78 -3.52
CA VAL A 80 -10.54 -4.65 -4.87
C VAL A 80 -11.37 -3.80 -5.84
N SER A 81 -12.30 -3.00 -5.33
CA SER A 81 -13.08 -2.07 -6.17
C SER A 81 -12.28 -0.81 -6.49
N GLU A 82 -12.56 -0.14 -7.63
CA GLU A 82 -11.91 1.15 -7.94
C GLU A 82 -12.16 2.21 -6.85
N LYS A 83 -13.32 2.16 -6.20
CA LYS A 83 -13.66 3.07 -5.09
C LYS A 83 -12.73 2.85 -3.88
N ALA A 84 -12.27 1.63 -3.65
CA ALA A 84 -11.40 1.29 -2.54
C ALA A 84 -9.93 1.54 -2.87
N TYR A 85 -9.37 0.76 -3.79
CA TYR A 85 -7.92 0.73 -4.06
C TYR A 85 -7.53 1.26 -5.43
N GLY A 86 -8.45 1.92 -6.16
CA GLY A 86 -8.12 2.64 -7.38
C GLY A 86 -7.20 3.84 -7.10
N LYS A 87 -6.76 4.52 -8.17
CA LYS A 87 -5.86 5.68 -8.05
C LYS A 87 -6.40 6.81 -7.15
N GLU A 88 -7.72 6.97 -7.15
CA GLU A 88 -8.46 7.95 -6.35
C GLU A 88 -9.37 7.27 -5.31
N GLY A 89 -9.08 6.00 -4.98
CA GLY A 89 -9.86 5.23 -4.03
C GLY A 89 -9.57 5.64 -2.58
N TYR A 90 -10.51 5.37 -1.67
CA TYR A 90 -10.37 5.78 -0.27
C TYR A 90 -9.17 5.15 0.46
N LEU A 91 -8.58 4.07 -0.06
CA LEU A 91 -7.35 3.49 0.50
C LEU A 91 -6.11 4.31 0.16
N ALA A 92 -6.11 5.05 -0.95
CA ALA A 92 -5.06 6.02 -1.27
C ALA A 92 -5.01 7.14 -0.21
N ASP A 93 -6.19 7.65 0.20
CA ASP A 93 -6.32 8.62 1.29
C ASP A 93 -5.84 8.07 2.64
N LYS A 94 -5.86 6.74 2.81
CA LYS A 94 -5.32 6.04 3.99
C LYS A 94 -3.83 5.71 3.86
N GLY A 95 -3.17 6.16 2.79
CA GLY A 95 -1.74 6.01 2.59
C GLY A 95 -1.31 4.71 1.92
N LEU A 96 -2.24 3.94 1.34
CA LEU A 96 -1.88 2.82 0.49
C LEU A 96 -1.53 3.29 -0.92
N ILE A 97 -0.52 2.67 -1.50
CA ILE A 97 -0.12 2.94 -2.89
C ILE A 97 -0.83 1.91 -3.78
N PRO A 98 -1.70 2.34 -4.70
CA PRO A 98 -2.40 1.45 -5.60
C PRO A 98 -1.42 0.77 -6.57
N LEU A 99 -1.75 -0.46 -6.94
CA LEU A 99 -1.03 -1.19 -7.98
C LEU A 99 -1.17 -0.49 -9.36
N PRO A 100 -0.20 -0.69 -10.27
CA PRO A 100 -0.34 -0.28 -11.66
C PRO A 100 -1.63 -0.81 -12.30
N ASP A 101 -2.19 -0.08 -13.26
CA ASP A 101 -3.53 -0.36 -13.80
C ASP A 101 -3.71 -1.80 -14.29
N ALA A 102 -2.70 -2.34 -14.99
CA ALA A 102 -2.74 -3.71 -15.50
C ALA A 102 -2.77 -4.76 -14.38
N ASP A 103 -1.91 -4.59 -13.36
CA ASP A 103 -1.83 -5.51 -12.22
C ASP A 103 -3.09 -5.43 -11.37
N ARG A 104 -3.61 -4.22 -11.17
CA ARG A 104 -4.83 -3.96 -10.41
C ARG A 104 -6.05 -4.60 -11.09
N ALA A 105 -6.18 -4.49 -12.41
CA ALA A 105 -7.23 -5.18 -13.16
C ALA A 105 -7.14 -6.71 -13.01
N LYS A 106 -5.94 -7.28 -13.13
CA LYS A 106 -5.69 -8.73 -12.98
C LYS A 106 -6.01 -9.23 -11.57
N VAL A 107 -5.60 -8.49 -10.54
CA VAL A 107 -5.89 -8.81 -9.13
C VAL A 107 -7.40 -8.76 -8.90
N ARG A 108 -8.09 -7.72 -9.37
CA ARG A 108 -9.54 -7.61 -9.26
C ARG A 108 -10.28 -8.80 -9.86
N GLU A 109 -9.96 -9.16 -11.09
CA GLU A 109 -10.55 -10.31 -11.78
C GLU A 109 -10.34 -11.60 -10.99
N SER A 110 -9.09 -11.84 -10.56
CA SER A 110 -8.71 -13.03 -9.80
C SER A 110 -9.43 -13.11 -8.45
N SER A 111 -9.50 -11.99 -7.72
CA SER A 111 -10.13 -11.90 -6.40
C SER A 111 -11.65 -12.06 -6.47
N VAL A 112 -12.32 -11.39 -7.41
CA VAL A 112 -13.78 -11.51 -7.60
C VAL A 112 -14.15 -12.91 -8.10
N GLY A 113 -13.31 -13.50 -8.96
CA GLY A 113 -13.44 -14.89 -9.41
C GLY A 113 -13.07 -15.94 -8.37
N LEU A 114 -12.57 -15.53 -7.19
CA LEU A 114 -12.09 -16.41 -6.12
C LEU A 114 -11.05 -17.42 -6.62
N ALA A 115 -10.17 -16.98 -7.52
CA ALA A 115 -9.09 -17.79 -8.06
C ALA A 115 -8.24 -18.34 -6.91
N LYS A 116 -7.95 -19.65 -6.96
CA LYS A 116 -7.06 -20.26 -5.96
C LYS A 116 -5.66 -19.70 -6.17
N LEU A 117 -5.01 -19.33 -5.06
CA LEU A 117 -3.61 -18.95 -5.08
C LEU A 117 -2.77 -20.14 -5.59
N ALA A 118 -2.10 -19.96 -6.73
CA ALA A 118 -1.06 -20.87 -7.19
C ALA A 118 0.27 -20.35 -6.66
N MET A 119 1.01 -21.22 -5.96
CA MET A 119 2.39 -20.95 -5.53
C MET A 119 3.37 -21.35 -6.62
#